data_AF-A0A1G3TE32-F1
#
_entry.id   AF-A0A1G3TE32-F1
#
_cell.length_a   1.000
_cell.length_b   1.000
_cell.length_c   1.000
_cell.angle_alpha   90.00
_cell.angle_beta   90.00
_cell.angle_gamma   90.00
#
_symmetry.space_group_name_H-M   'P 1'
#
loop_
_entity.id
_entity.type
_entity.pdbx_description
1 polymer ?
#
loop_
_entity_poly.entity_id
_entity_poly.type
_entity_poly.pdbx_seq_one_letter_code
_entity_poly.pdbx_strand_id
1 'polypeptide(L)'
;MKRAGFTMIELIFVIVILGILAAVALPKFLGVSEQARNQKVEAFVGTMNRTVGPALWAQSIAGTTGGLVTSLCDTQTELLTQLDSIPEELSHQTDCTFDANTTGGGKFGVDFDDGNATSAPKWRVATTASGAIATW
;
A
#
# COMPACT_ATOMS: atom_id res chain seq x y z
N MET A 1 -42.15 -32.93 31.06
CA MET A 1 -40.94 -32.07 31.00
C MET A 1 -41.40 -30.65 30.73
N LYS A 2 -41.23 -29.71 31.67
CA LYS A 2 -41.62 -28.30 31.46
C LYS A 2 -40.58 -27.66 30.54
N ARG A 3 -40.97 -27.31 29.31
CA ARG A 3 -40.17 -26.43 28.46
C ARG A 3 -40.27 -25.02 29.04
N ALA A 4 -39.18 -24.51 29.61
CA ALA A 4 -39.08 -23.10 29.93
C ALA A 4 -39.04 -22.34 28.60
N GLY A 5 -40.11 -21.61 28.30
CA GLY A 5 -40.17 -20.73 27.14
C GLY A 5 -39.33 -19.48 27.40
N PHE A 6 -38.60 -19.04 26.38
CA PHE A 6 -37.86 -17.78 26.40
C PHE A 6 -38.84 -16.62 26.62
N THR A 7 -38.53 -15.71 27.54
CA THR A 7 -39.43 -14.59 27.81
C THR A 7 -39.30 -13.53 26.71
N MET A 8 -40.40 -12.83 26.37
CA MET A 8 -40.32 -11.74 25.38
C MET A 8 -39.37 -10.62 25.85
N ILE A 9 -39.27 -10.41 27.16
CA ILE A 9 -38.39 -9.39 27.74
C ILE A 9 -36.91 -9.75 27.57
N GLU A 10 -36.53 -11.03 27.66
CA GLU A 10 -35.16 -11.46 27.34
C GLU A 10 -34.82 -11.18 25.88
N LEU A 11 -35.74 -11.40 24.94
CA LEU A 11 -35.51 -11.10 23.54
C LEU A 11 -35.27 -9.60 23.31
N ILE A 12 -36.11 -8.77 23.93
CA ILE A 12 -36.01 -7.31 23.82
C ILE A 12 -34.68 -6.82 24.39
N PHE A 13 -34.27 -7.32 25.55
CA PHE A 13 -33.01 -6.91 26.17
C PHE A 13 -31.80 -7.30 25.32
N VAL A 14 -31.84 -8.47 24.68
CA VAL A 14 -30.78 -8.92 23.76
C VAL A 14 -30.65 -8.00 22.56
N ILE A 15 -31.74 -7.65 21.87
CA ILE A 15 -31.66 -6.75 20.71
C ILE A 15 -31.24 -5.33 21.08
N VAL A 16 -31.60 -4.86 22.29
CA VAL A 16 -31.15 -3.55 22.80
C VAL A 16 -29.63 -3.55 23.04
N ILE A 17 -29.11 -4.59 23.70
CA ILE A 17 -27.66 -4.72 23.91
C ILE A 17 -26.93 -4.84 22.58
N LEU A 18 -27.41 -5.69 21.66
CA LEU A 18 -26.82 -5.83 20.33
C LEU A 18 -26.88 -4.52 19.54
N GLY A 19 -27.95 -3.73 19.67
CA GLY A 19 -28.08 -2.41 19.06
C GLY A 19 -27.02 -1.41 19.56
N ILE A 20 -26.79 -1.36 20.86
CA ILE A 20 -25.75 -0.49 21.46
C ILE A 20 -24.35 -0.91 21.03
N LEU A 21 -24.05 -2.22 21.07
CA LEU A 21 -22.75 -2.76 20.63
C LEU A 21 -22.49 -2.50 19.14
N ALA A 22 -23.52 -2.65 18.29
CA ALA A 22 -23.41 -2.37 16.87
C ALA A 22 -23.16 -0.87 16.60
N ALA A 23 -23.85 0.02 17.32
CA ALA A 23 -23.71 1.47 17.16
C ALA A 23 -22.28 1.97 17.44
N VAL A 24 -21.57 1.37 18.41
CA VAL A 24 -20.18 1.74 18.73
C VAL A 24 -19.14 1.04 17.86
N ALA A 25 -19.43 -0.16 17.35
CA ALA A 25 -18.49 -0.96 16.56
C ALA A 25 -18.42 -0.52 15.08
N LEU A 26 -19.56 -0.17 14.49
CA LEU A 26 -19.67 0.21 13.08
C LEU A 26 -18.75 1.37 12.65
N PRO A 27 -18.67 2.52 13.37
CA PRO A 27 -17.81 3.62 12.94
C PRO A 27 -16.32 3.28 12.97
N LYS A 28 -15.89 2.38 13.87
CA LYS A 28 -14.49 1.91 13.89
C LYS A 28 -14.19 1.00 12.71
N PHE A 29 -15.12 0.16 12.29
CA PHE A 29 -14.90 -0.82 11.22
C PHE A 29 -14.73 -0.17 9.84
N LEU A 30 -15.42 0.94 9.58
CA LEU A 30 -15.38 1.62 8.26
C LEU A 30 -13.99 2.14 7.87
N GLY A 31 -13.15 2.55 8.83
CA GLY A 31 -11.81 3.10 8.55
C GLY A 31 -10.68 2.08 8.57
N VAL A 32 -10.89 0.89 9.13
CA VAL A 32 -9.82 -0.12 9.31
C VAL A 32 -9.36 -0.68 7.97
N SER A 33 -10.27 -0.88 7.02
CA SER A 33 -9.92 -1.39 5.68
C SER A 33 -9.03 -0.42 4.90
N GLU A 34 -9.29 0.90 4.96
CA GLU A 34 -8.47 1.90 4.29
C GLU A 34 -7.08 2.02 4.96
N GLN A 35 -7.03 2.01 6.30
CA GLN A 35 -5.77 2.03 7.05
C GLN A 35 -4.92 0.78 6.76
N ALA A 36 -5.55 -0.41 6.68
CA ALA A 36 -4.85 -1.64 6.34
C ALA A 36 -4.28 -1.60 4.92
N ARG A 37 -4.99 -1.00 3.96
CA ARG A 37 -4.50 -0.79 2.59
C ARG A 37 -3.29 0.14 2.58
N ASN A 38 -3.33 1.25 3.31
CA ASN A 38 -2.20 2.19 3.42
C ASN A 38 -0.95 1.52 4.02
N GLN A 39 -1.12 0.79 5.12
CA GLN A 39 0.00 0.09 5.78
C GLN A 39 0.66 -0.95 4.88
N LYS A 40 -0.10 -1.62 4.00
CA LYS A 40 0.46 -2.55 3.01
C LYS A 40 1.36 -1.85 2.00
N VAL A 41 0.93 -0.70 1.48
CA VAL A 41 1.71 0.10 0.52
C VAL A 41 2.97 0.66 1.17
N GLU A 42 2.88 1.19 2.40
CA GLU A 42 4.04 1.66 3.16
C GLU A 42 5.05 0.54 3.45
N ALA A 43 4.56 -0.65 3.82
CA ALA A 43 5.40 -1.82 4.06
C ALA A 43 6.10 -2.30 2.78
N PHE A 44 5.39 -2.25 1.65
CA PHE A 44 5.93 -2.58 0.33
C PHE A 44 7.07 -1.63 -0.05
N VAL A 45 6.85 -0.31 0.04
CA VAL A 45 7.89 0.71 -0.20
C VAL A 45 9.09 0.54 0.73
N GLY A 46 8.85 0.26 2.00
CA GLY A 46 9.92 -0.01 2.97
C GLY A 46 10.76 -1.24 2.61
N THR A 47 10.14 -2.26 2.02
CA THR A 47 10.83 -3.46 1.54
C THR A 47 11.66 -3.12 0.30
N MET A 48 11.08 -2.43 -0.69
CA MET A 48 11.79 -2.00 -1.90
C MET A 48 13.04 -1.19 -1.62
N ASN A 49 12.95 -0.20 -0.72
CA ASN A 49 14.08 0.63 -0.32
C ASN A 49 15.24 -0.17 0.31
N ARG A 50 14.96 -1.34 0.91
CA ARG A 50 15.97 -2.17 1.58
C ARG A 50 16.55 -3.26 0.70
N THR A 51 15.75 -3.79 -0.24
CA THR A 51 16.15 -4.93 -1.08
C THR A 51 16.54 -4.47 -2.48
N VAL A 52 15.62 -3.83 -3.18
CA VAL A 52 15.74 -3.47 -4.59
C VAL A 52 16.62 -2.24 -4.78
N GLY A 53 16.49 -1.22 -3.93
CA GLY A 53 17.27 0.03 -4.03
C GLY A 53 18.77 -0.15 -4.08
N PRO A 54 19.37 -0.78 -3.07
CA PRO A 54 20.82 -0.99 -3.04
C PRO A 54 21.32 -1.86 -4.19
N ALA A 55 20.54 -2.87 -4.60
CA ALA A 55 20.90 -3.78 -5.68
C ALA A 55 20.94 -3.07 -7.04
N LEU A 56 19.87 -2.33 -7.38
CA LEU A 56 19.80 -1.56 -8.62
C LEU A 56 20.81 -0.42 -8.64
N TRP A 57 21.03 0.24 -7.50
CA TRP A 57 22.02 1.31 -7.40
C TRP A 57 23.43 0.79 -7.61
N ALA A 58 23.81 -0.32 -6.96
CA ALA A 58 25.10 -0.96 -7.18
C ALA A 58 25.29 -1.37 -8.65
N GLN A 59 24.24 -1.87 -9.29
CA GLN A 59 24.27 -2.22 -10.70
C GLN A 59 24.41 -0.99 -11.61
N SER A 60 23.73 0.11 -11.31
CA SER A 60 23.85 1.36 -12.07
C SER A 60 25.22 2.03 -11.94
N ILE A 61 25.90 1.84 -10.81
CA ILE A 61 27.29 2.29 -10.59
C ILE A 61 28.29 1.38 -11.29
N ALA A 62 28.07 0.06 -11.24
CA ALA A 62 28.92 -0.91 -11.94
C ALA A 62 28.77 -0.82 -13.48
N GLY A 63 27.61 -0.36 -13.96
CA GLY A 63 27.39 0.00 -15.35
C GLY A 63 27.99 1.35 -15.74
N THR A 64 27.46 1.97 -16.79
CA THR A 64 27.89 3.29 -17.30
C THR A 64 26.92 4.42 -16.94
N THR A 65 25.84 4.13 -16.21
CA THR A 65 24.76 5.08 -15.90
C THR A 65 24.97 5.88 -14.62
N GLY A 66 26.11 5.71 -13.94
CA GLY A 66 26.58 6.65 -12.93
C GLY A 66 25.63 6.81 -11.74
N GLY A 67 24.95 5.74 -11.34
CA GLY A 67 24.01 5.77 -10.21
C GLY A 67 22.54 6.02 -10.59
N LEU A 68 22.23 6.27 -11.88
CA LEU A 68 20.87 6.44 -12.38
C LEU A 68 20.18 5.08 -12.57
N VAL A 69 19.26 4.77 -11.68
CA VAL A 69 18.48 3.52 -11.67
C VAL A 69 17.31 3.59 -12.65
N THR A 70 16.80 4.77 -13.00
CA THR A 70 15.69 4.92 -13.98
C THR A 70 15.99 4.18 -15.30
N SER A 71 17.24 4.24 -15.74
CA SER A 71 17.73 3.56 -16.96
C SER A 71 17.68 2.03 -16.92
N LEU A 72 17.62 1.45 -15.73
CA LEU A 72 17.56 0.01 -15.49
C LEU A 72 16.11 -0.46 -15.27
N CYS A 73 15.19 0.44 -14.94
CA CYS A 73 13.82 0.12 -14.57
C CYS A 73 13.00 -0.51 -15.71
N ASP A 74 13.31 -0.19 -16.97
CA ASP A 74 12.64 -0.78 -18.14
C ASP A 74 13.25 -2.10 -18.61
N THR A 75 14.51 -2.37 -18.26
CA THR A 75 15.25 -3.57 -18.71
C THR A 75 15.39 -4.63 -17.63
N GLN A 76 15.06 -4.30 -16.39
CA GLN A 76 15.25 -5.11 -15.19
C GLN A 76 13.94 -5.37 -14.44
N THR A 77 12.83 -5.38 -15.20
CA THR A 77 11.49 -5.75 -14.75
C THR A 77 11.50 -7.08 -13.95
N GLU A 78 12.44 -7.98 -14.25
CA GLU A 78 12.60 -9.24 -13.53
C GLU A 78 12.88 -9.08 -12.02
N LEU A 79 13.66 -8.07 -11.61
CA LEU A 79 13.96 -7.85 -10.19
C LEU A 79 12.75 -7.29 -9.43
N LEU A 80 11.93 -6.48 -10.10
CA LEU A 80 10.66 -6.00 -9.55
C LEU A 80 9.60 -7.12 -9.52
N THR A 81 9.64 -8.06 -10.48
CA THR A 81 8.79 -9.25 -10.45
C THR A 81 9.22 -10.31 -9.42
N GLN A 82 10.46 -10.25 -8.91
CA GLN A 82 10.91 -11.11 -7.80
C GLN A 82 10.33 -10.67 -6.44
N LEU A 83 9.76 -9.46 -6.35
CA LEU A 83 8.87 -9.10 -5.25
C LEU A 83 7.48 -9.69 -5.53
N ASP A 84 7.29 -10.97 -5.19
CA ASP A 84 6.13 -11.82 -5.52
C ASP A 84 4.77 -11.38 -4.90
N SER A 85 4.60 -10.12 -4.54
CA SER A 85 3.28 -9.57 -4.20
C SER A 85 3.29 -8.04 -4.25
N ILE A 86 3.12 -7.49 -5.45
CA ILE A 86 2.66 -6.10 -5.56
C ILE A 86 1.25 -6.07 -4.94
N PRO A 87 0.97 -5.18 -3.96
CA PRO A 87 -0.36 -5.03 -3.40
C PRO A 87 -1.39 -4.77 -4.51
N GLU A 88 -2.59 -5.34 -4.41
CA GLU A 88 -3.68 -5.11 -5.39
C GLU A 88 -4.03 -3.61 -5.56
N GLU A 89 -3.64 -2.80 -4.60
CA GLU A 89 -3.75 -1.34 -4.59
C GLU A 89 -2.86 -0.63 -5.59
N LEU A 90 -1.86 -1.32 -6.12
CA LEU A 90 -0.84 -0.76 -6.98
C LEU A 90 -0.81 -1.50 -8.31
N SER A 91 -0.70 -0.76 -9.40
CA SER A 91 -0.39 -1.29 -10.72
C SER A 91 1.05 -0.94 -11.08
N HIS A 92 1.75 -1.89 -11.69
CA HIS A 92 3.08 -1.64 -12.24
C HIS A 92 2.99 -0.63 -13.38
N GLN A 93 3.88 0.36 -13.37
CA GLN A 93 4.03 1.35 -14.42
C GLN A 93 5.46 1.27 -14.98
N THR A 94 5.65 1.71 -16.22
CA THR A 94 6.98 1.98 -16.79
C THR A 94 7.70 3.03 -15.92
N ASP A 95 9.02 2.91 -15.73
CA ASP A 95 9.88 3.84 -14.94
C ASP A 95 9.99 3.65 -13.39
N CYS A 96 10.05 2.42 -12.86
CA CYS A 96 10.24 2.14 -11.42
C CYS A 96 9.17 2.73 -10.47
N THR A 97 8.13 3.35 -11.02
CA THR A 97 6.97 3.86 -10.30
C THR A 97 5.88 2.80 -10.24
N PHE A 98 5.00 2.97 -9.25
CA PHE A 98 3.75 2.22 -9.18
C PHE A 98 2.64 3.25 -9.01
N ASP A 99 1.53 3.11 -9.72
CA ASP A 99 0.39 4.00 -9.53
C ASP A 99 -0.75 3.27 -8.83
N ALA A 100 -1.68 4.04 -8.27
CA ALA A 100 -2.89 3.54 -7.66
C ALA A 100 -3.69 2.72 -8.68
N ASN A 101 -4.05 1.49 -8.30
CA ASN A 101 -5.03 0.71 -9.05
C ASN A 101 -6.38 1.43 -8.94
N THR A 102 -6.84 1.98 -10.07
CA THR A 102 -8.07 2.79 -10.16
C THR A 102 -9.34 1.99 -9.85
N THR A 103 -9.26 0.66 -9.79
CA THR A 103 -10.41 -0.23 -9.59
C THR A 103 -10.93 -0.24 -8.14
N GLY A 104 -10.20 0.33 -7.18
CA GLY A 104 -10.53 0.28 -5.74
C GLY A 104 -10.59 1.63 -5.02
N GLY A 105 -10.60 2.76 -5.73
CA GLY A 105 -10.50 4.09 -5.10
C GLY A 105 -9.13 4.38 -4.48
N GLY A 106 -8.06 3.77 -5.02
CA GLY A 106 -6.70 3.97 -4.55
C GLY A 106 -6.30 5.45 -4.64
N LYS A 107 -5.88 6.02 -3.50
CA LYS A 107 -5.31 7.38 -3.39
C LYS A 107 -3.78 7.33 -3.32
N PHE A 108 -3.15 6.21 -3.73
CA PHE A 108 -1.77 5.90 -3.39
C PHE A 108 -0.99 5.45 -4.63
N GLY A 109 -0.06 6.29 -5.07
CA GLY A 109 1.05 5.89 -5.93
C GLY A 109 2.31 5.63 -5.09
N VAL A 110 3.32 5.07 -5.73
CA VAL A 110 4.69 4.99 -5.25
C VAL A 110 5.54 5.74 -6.26
N ASP A 111 6.02 6.90 -5.83
CA ASP A 111 6.98 7.68 -6.60
C ASP A 111 8.39 7.17 -6.33
N PHE A 112 9.21 7.34 -7.35
CA PHE A 112 10.61 6.97 -7.36
C PHE A 112 11.47 8.22 -7.53
N ASP A 113 12.26 8.57 -6.51
CA ASP A 113 13.35 9.52 -6.72
C ASP A 113 14.60 8.75 -7.10
N ASP A 114 15.09 9.02 -8.31
CA ASP A 114 16.27 8.34 -8.82
C ASP A 114 17.53 8.69 -8.01
N GLY A 115 18.44 7.72 -7.97
CA GLY A 115 19.77 7.88 -7.41
C GLY A 115 20.70 8.62 -8.36
N ASN A 116 21.90 8.88 -7.85
CA ASN A 116 23.05 9.32 -8.63
C ASN A 116 24.32 8.67 -8.06
N ALA A 117 25.49 9.03 -8.59
CA ALA A 117 26.77 8.44 -8.18
C ALA A 117 27.08 8.59 -6.68
N THR A 118 26.45 9.54 -5.97
CA THR A 118 26.69 9.85 -4.56
C THR A 118 25.47 9.70 -3.66
N SER A 119 24.28 9.51 -4.24
CA SER A 119 22.99 9.49 -3.54
C SER A 119 22.22 8.25 -3.94
N ALA A 120 21.81 7.45 -2.96
CA ALA A 120 21.02 6.25 -3.21
C ALA A 120 19.60 6.60 -3.69
N PRO A 121 18.99 5.76 -4.54
CA PRO A 121 17.60 5.90 -4.96
C PRO A 121 16.64 5.69 -3.77
N LYS A 122 15.44 6.24 -3.87
CA LYS A 122 14.40 6.10 -2.84
C LYS A 122 13.01 5.98 -3.45
N TRP A 123 12.24 5.01 -2.98
CA TRP A 123 10.79 4.94 -3.20
C TRP A 123 10.05 5.61 -2.06
N ARG A 124 8.95 6.27 -2.39
CA ARG A 124 8.11 7.02 -1.46
C ARG A 124 6.65 6.83 -1.83
N VAL A 125 5.79 6.74 -0.82
CA VAL A 125 4.34 6.71 -1.05
C VAL A 125 3.92 8.12 -1.48
N ALA A 126 3.36 8.23 -2.67
CA ALA A 126 2.76 9.44 -3.21
C ALA A 126 1.25 9.33 -3.06
N THR A 127 0.58 10.40 -2.65
CA THR A 127 -0.88 10.40 -2.64
C THR A 127 -1.39 10.92 -3.98
N THR A 128 -2.03 10.06 -4.77
CA THR A 128 -2.74 10.45 -6.00
C THR A 128 -4.04 11.18 -5.62
N ALA A 129 -3.91 12.41 -5.11
CA ALA A 129 -4.96 13.39 -5.35
C ALA A 129 -4.93 13.69 -6.85
N SER A 130 -6.09 13.79 -7.49
CA SER A 130 -6.25 14.06 -8.92
C SER A 130 -5.78 15.46 -9.35
N GLY A 131 -4.59 15.89 -8.96
CA GLY A 131 -4.02 17.19 -9.27
C GLY A 131 -2.94 17.58 -8.26
N ALA A 132 -1.75 17.86 -8.78
CA ALA A 132 -0.58 18.43 -8.11
C ALA A 132 0.26 17.46 -7.28
N ILE A 133 1.21 16.82 -7.97
CA ILE A 133 2.48 16.40 -7.41
C ILE A 133 3.18 17.67 -6.95
N ALA A 134 3.10 18.00 -5.66
CA ALA A 134 3.93 19.04 -5.05
C ALA A 134 5.34 18.46 -4.87
N THR A 135 6.15 18.66 -5.89
CA THR A 135 7.61 18.63 -5.77
C THR A 135 8.02 19.76 -4.81
N TRP A 136 8.65 19.41 -3.70
CA TRP A 136 9.38 20.37 -2.86
C TRP A 136 10.81 20.51 -3.35
#